data_AF-A0A976J6E6-F1
#
_entry.id   AF-A0A976J6E6-F1
#
_cell.length_a   1.000
_cell.length_b   1.000
_cell.length_c   1.000
_cell.angle_alpha   90.00
_cell.angle_beta   90.00
_cell.angle_gamma   90.00
#
_symmetry.space_group_name_H-M   'P 1'
#
loop_
_entity.id
_entity.type
_entity.pdbx_description
1 polymer ?
#
loop_
_entity_poly.entity_id
_entity_poly.type
_entity_poly.pdbx_seq_one_letter_code
_entity_poly.pdbx_strand_id
1 'polypeptide(L)'
;MTDTTSSGAPARLYSQTPYDDRGNFHYQGDLYRPSDNLATLAGRIEPHLARCFPNASFAIQTQKFAGGRKITAEILDWPEDLTGRDAQEAAQVAIRDQMERFGTTRTNPLQDFWSCSFYCEARIGQVYWSALAKRNGLKNPVDAIVSLAAFKKRVKAGDALKLVDAPAGHRAIGTTRTITKVRSGDLILEGKSYLGFPRASAFACDGKFVRISIGSEYEPDAHLLYEWIVQKAA
;
A
#
# COMPACT_ATOMS: atom_id res chain seq x y z
N MET A 1 3.81 -41.24 -7.85
CA MET A 1 2.46 -41.60 -7.37
C MET A 1 1.49 -40.62 -7.96
N THR A 2 0.58 -41.11 -8.79
CA THR A 2 -0.54 -40.35 -9.34
C THR A 2 -1.50 -40.03 -8.21
N ASP A 3 -1.57 -38.77 -7.82
CA ASP A 3 -2.58 -38.32 -6.86
C ASP A 3 -3.90 -38.25 -7.61
N THR A 4 -4.74 -39.25 -7.35
CA THR A 4 -6.09 -39.40 -7.89
C THR A 4 -6.91 -38.24 -7.33
N THR A 5 -7.20 -37.24 -8.15
CA THR A 5 -8.11 -36.15 -7.78
C THR A 5 -9.49 -36.73 -7.50
N SER A 6 -9.82 -36.85 -6.21
CA SER A 6 -11.17 -37.08 -5.73
C SER A 6 -12.09 -36.01 -6.34
N SER A 7 -12.96 -36.43 -7.25
CA SER A 7 -14.03 -35.61 -7.83
C SER A 7 -14.88 -35.01 -6.70
N GLY A 8 -14.78 -33.69 -6.49
CA GLY A 8 -15.57 -32.95 -5.50
C GLY A 8 -14.76 -32.16 -4.46
N ALA A 9 -13.44 -32.38 -4.35
CA ALA A 9 -12.61 -31.54 -3.49
C ALA A 9 -12.35 -30.18 -4.17
N PRO A 10 -12.49 -29.03 -3.46
CA PRO A 10 -12.15 -27.73 -4.03
C PRO A 10 -10.67 -27.72 -4.47
N ALA A 11 -10.40 -27.08 -5.61
CA ALA A 11 -9.03 -26.92 -6.10
C ALA A 11 -8.18 -26.22 -5.02
N ARG A 12 -7.05 -26.84 -4.67
CA ARG A 12 -6.11 -26.31 -3.67
C ARG A 12 -5.57 -24.97 -4.16
N LEU A 13 -5.49 -23.98 -3.27
CA LEU A 13 -4.93 -22.66 -3.62
C LEU A 13 -3.41 -22.68 -3.64
N TYR A 14 -2.80 -21.70 -4.32
CA TYR A 14 -1.36 -21.56 -4.42
C TYR A 14 -0.70 -21.49 -3.03
N SER A 15 -1.23 -20.62 -2.15
CA SER A 15 -0.74 -20.44 -0.78
C SER A 15 -0.84 -21.69 0.11
N GLN A 16 -1.73 -22.62 -0.26
CA GLN A 16 -1.99 -23.86 0.47
C GLN A 16 -1.18 -25.04 -0.08
N THR A 17 -0.40 -24.83 -1.14
CA THR A 17 0.37 -25.89 -1.79
C THR A 17 1.71 -26.08 -1.09
N PRO A 18 1.98 -27.26 -0.50
CA PRO A 18 3.24 -27.50 0.17
C PRO A 18 4.37 -27.76 -0.83
N TYR A 19 5.60 -27.55 -0.39
CA TYR A 19 6.79 -28.10 -1.06
C TYR A 19 6.89 -29.60 -0.76
N ASP A 20 7.43 -30.37 -1.69
CA ASP A 20 7.79 -31.76 -1.43
C ASP A 20 9.07 -31.87 -0.57
N ASP A 21 9.39 -33.09 -0.13
CA ASP A 21 10.58 -33.37 0.69
C ASP A 21 11.91 -32.98 0.04
N ARG A 22 11.91 -32.73 -1.28
CA ARG A 22 13.09 -32.31 -2.06
C ARG A 22 13.10 -30.81 -2.35
N GLY A 23 12.17 -30.05 -1.76
CA GLY A 23 12.02 -28.62 -1.98
C GLY A 23 11.47 -28.26 -3.35
N ASN A 24 10.84 -29.19 -4.09
CA ASN A 24 10.11 -28.85 -5.30
C ASN A 24 8.74 -28.32 -4.93
N PHE A 25 8.35 -27.24 -5.60
CA PHE A 25 7.00 -26.74 -5.62
C PHE A 25 6.41 -26.94 -7.01
N HIS A 26 5.21 -27.49 -7.06
CA HIS A 26 4.45 -27.63 -8.30
C HIS A 26 3.01 -27.22 -8.06
N TYR A 27 2.59 -26.21 -8.80
CA TYR A 27 1.23 -25.71 -8.77
C TYR A 27 0.73 -25.51 -10.20
N GLN A 28 -0.49 -26.00 -10.44
CA GLN A 28 -1.25 -25.71 -11.64
C GLN A 28 -2.66 -25.34 -11.20
N GLY A 29 -3.05 -24.11 -11.53
CA GLY A 29 -4.37 -23.62 -11.26
C GLY A 29 -5.44 -24.35 -12.09
N ASP A 30 -6.63 -24.49 -11.53
CA ASP A 30 -7.78 -25.14 -12.17
C ASP A 30 -8.38 -24.33 -13.33
N LEU A 31 -8.08 -23.03 -13.41
CA LEU A 31 -8.51 -22.13 -14.48
C LEU A 31 -7.42 -21.91 -15.54
N TYR A 32 -6.27 -22.54 -15.37
CA TYR A 32 -5.15 -22.48 -16.31
C TYR A 32 -5.58 -22.95 -17.69
N ARG A 33 -5.20 -22.18 -18.71
CA ARG A 33 -5.35 -22.56 -20.11
C ARG A 33 -3.99 -22.42 -20.81
N PRO A 34 -3.51 -23.48 -21.47
CA PRO A 34 -2.30 -23.40 -22.28
C PRO A 34 -2.42 -22.29 -23.33
N SER A 35 -1.30 -21.63 -23.62
CA SER A 35 -1.18 -20.62 -24.70
C SER A 35 -1.98 -19.32 -24.53
N ASP A 36 -2.64 -19.09 -23.38
CA ASP A 36 -3.26 -17.79 -23.11
C ASP A 36 -2.18 -16.69 -23.12
N ASN A 37 -2.35 -15.70 -24.01
CA ASN A 37 -1.50 -14.53 -24.04
C ASN A 37 -1.82 -13.60 -22.84
N LEU A 38 -0.95 -12.62 -22.58
CA LEU A 38 -1.04 -11.77 -21.39
C LEU A 38 -2.34 -10.94 -21.33
N ALA A 39 -2.83 -10.45 -22.48
CA ALA A 39 -4.06 -9.68 -22.55
C ALA A 39 -5.29 -10.56 -22.29
N THR A 40 -5.31 -11.76 -22.87
CA THR A 40 -6.36 -12.76 -22.61
C THR A 40 -6.40 -13.16 -21.13
N LEU A 41 -5.25 -13.38 -20.49
CA LEU A 41 -5.18 -13.66 -19.06
C LEU A 41 -5.77 -12.51 -18.24
N ALA A 42 -5.34 -11.27 -18.47
CA ALA A 42 -5.83 -10.11 -17.74
C ALA A 42 -7.35 -9.94 -17.88
N GLY A 43 -7.88 -10.05 -19.11
CA GLY A 43 -9.31 -9.96 -19.38
C GLY A 43 -10.15 -11.11 -18.81
N ARG A 44 -9.54 -12.24 -18.43
CA ARG A 44 -10.22 -13.33 -17.70
C ARG A 44 -10.10 -13.18 -16.19
N ILE A 45 -8.96 -12.69 -15.69
CA ILE A 45 -8.68 -12.50 -14.26
C ILE A 45 -9.55 -11.39 -13.69
N GLU A 46 -9.69 -10.25 -14.38
CA GLU A 46 -10.48 -9.11 -13.90
C GLU A 46 -11.94 -9.47 -13.54
N PRO A 47 -12.75 -10.04 -14.46
CA PRO A 47 -14.12 -10.44 -14.12
C PRO A 47 -14.18 -11.61 -13.14
N HIS A 48 -13.12 -12.43 -13.04
CA HIS A 48 -13.05 -13.48 -12.03
C HIS A 48 -12.89 -12.88 -10.63
N LEU A 49 -11.97 -11.94 -10.45
CA LEU A 49 -11.77 -11.24 -9.18
C LEU A 49 -13.03 -10.48 -8.76
N ALA A 50 -13.70 -9.78 -9.69
CA ALA A 50 -14.96 -9.08 -9.39
C ALA A 50 -16.07 -10.03 -8.90
N ARG A 51 -16.09 -11.28 -9.39
CA ARG A 51 -17.04 -12.30 -8.92
C ARG A 51 -16.66 -12.92 -7.57
N CYS A 52 -15.37 -13.09 -7.31
CA CYS A 52 -14.88 -13.61 -6.03
C CYS A 52 -14.99 -12.59 -4.90
N PHE A 53 -14.85 -11.31 -5.22
CA PHE A 53 -14.86 -10.19 -4.26
C PHE A 53 -15.88 -9.13 -4.70
N PRO A 54 -17.19 -9.39 -4.55
CA PRO A 54 -18.25 -8.54 -5.10
C PRO A 54 -18.29 -7.12 -4.52
N ASN A 55 -17.74 -6.93 -3.32
CA ASN A 55 -17.67 -5.63 -2.64
C ASN A 55 -16.27 -4.99 -2.72
N ALA A 56 -15.42 -5.46 -3.64
CA ALA A 56 -14.09 -4.91 -3.89
C ALA A 56 -13.98 -4.45 -5.33
N SER A 57 -13.04 -3.53 -5.59
CA SER A 57 -12.73 -3.10 -6.96
C SER A 57 -11.24 -3.12 -7.21
N PHE A 58 -10.86 -3.43 -8.45
CA PHE A 58 -9.48 -3.65 -8.86
C PHE A 58 -9.19 -2.94 -10.18
N ALA A 59 -7.95 -2.48 -10.35
CA ALA A 59 -7.38 -2.21 -11.66
C ALA A 59 -6.35 -3.29 -11.99
N ILE A 60 -6.46 -3.91 -13.16
CA ILE A 60 -5.48 -4.90 -13.63
C ILE A 60 -4.43 -4.23 -14.52
N GLN A 61 -3.16 -4.42 -14.15
CA GLN A 61 -2.02 -3.96 -14.93
C GLN A 61 -1.20 -5.17 -15.40
N THR A 62 -0.68 -5.08 -16.62
CA THR A 62 0.14 -6.13 -17.22
C THR A 62 1.50 -5.58 -17.64
N GLN A 63 2.56 -6.35 -17.42
CA GLN A 63 3.91 -5.98 -17.81
C GLN A 63 4.63 -7.15 -18.47
N LYS A 64 5.46 -6.88 -19.49
CA LYS A 64 6.43 -7.82 -20.04
C LYS A 64 7.84 -7.31 -19.77
N PHE A 65 8.77 -8.23 -19.49
CA PHE A 65 10.19 -7.94 -19.28
C PHE A 65 11.03 -9.15 -19.71
N ALA A 66 12.36 -9.00 -19.76
CA ALA A 66 13.26 -10.03 -20.29
C ALA A 66 13.13 -11.40 -19.58
N GLY A 67 12.72 -11.41 -18.32
CA GLY A 67 12.51 -12.61 -17.51
C GLY A 67 11.07 -13.15 -17.46
N GLY A 68 10.13 -12.54 -18.20
CA GLY A 68 8.75 -13.06 -18.26
C GLY A 68 7.67 -11.99 -18.37
N ARG A 69 6.52 -12.29 -17.77
CA ARG A 69 5.34 -11.42 -17.77
C ARG A 69 4.73 -11.36 -16.39
N LYS A 70 4.17 -10.21 -16.01
CA LYS A 70 3.59 -9.95 -14.70
C LYS A 70 2.17 -9.42 -14.85
N ILE A 71 1.30 -9.83 -13.92
CA ILE A 71 -0.04 -9.26 -13.74
C ILE A 71 -0.11 -8.72 -12.32
N THR A 72 -0.46 -7.45 -12.19
CA THR A 72 -0.67 -6.77 -10.92
C THR A 72 -2.15 -6.43 -10.77
N ALA A 73 -2.78 -6.89 -9.70
CA ALA A 73 -4.08 -6.41 -9.25
C ALA A 73 -3.88 -5.27 -8.25
N GLU A 74 -4.23 -4.06 -8.66
CA GLU A 74 -4.23 -2.89 -7.80
C GLU A 74 -5.62 -2.74 -7.14
N ILE A 75 -5.67 -2.87 -5.82
CA ILE A 75 -6.89 -2.75 -5.02
C ILE A 75 -7.30 -1.28 -4.99
N LEU A 76 -8.48 -0.97 -5.51
CA LEU A 76 -9.05 0.37 -5.56
C LEU A 76 -10.09 0.61 -4.47
N ASP A 77 -10.75 -0.45 -4.00
CA ASP A 77 -11.65 -0.45 -2.86
C ASP A 77 -11.70 -1.86 -2.24
N TRP A 78 -11.88 -1.92 -0.92
CA TRP A 78 -11.98 -3.16 -0.16
C TRP A 78 -12.95 -2.97 1.01
N PRO A 79 -13.82 -3.96 1.33
CA PRO A 79 -14.86 -3.78 2.34
C PRO A 79 -14.30 -3.59 3.76
N GLU A 80 -13.20 -4.27 4.08
CA GLU A 80 -12.53 -4.17 5.38
C GLU A 80 -11.52 -3.02 5.41
N ASP A 81 -11.10 -2.63 6.62
CA ASP A 81 -10.03 -1.66 6.83
C ASP A 81 -8.65 -2.33 6.70
N LEU A 82 -7.95 -2.03 5.61
CA LEU A 82 -6.60 -2.50 5.30
C LEU A 82 -5.48 -1.63 5.90
N THR A 83 -5.71 -0.78 6.90
CA THR A 83 -4.62 -0.05 7.59
C THR A 83 -3.69 -1.01 8.33
N GLY A 84 -4.24 -2.07 8.95
CA GLY A 84 -3.47 -3.09 9.67
C GLY A 84 -2.69 -4.02 8.74
N ARG A 85 -1.41 -4.29 9.05
CA ARG A 85 -0.53 -5.11 8.22
C ARG A 85 -1.07 -6.52 7.96
N ASP A 86 -1.64 -7.16 8.97
CA ASP A 86 -2.21 -8.50 8.86
C ASP A 86 -3.41 -8.52 7.90
N ALA A 87 -4.26 -7.50 7.93
CA ALA A 87 -5.37 -7.35 6.99
C ALA A 87 -4.89 -7.12 5.56
N GLN A 88 -3.84 -6.30 5.36
CA GLN A 88 -3.22 -6.12 4.05
C GLN A 88 -2.68 -7.44 3.50
N GLU A 89 -1.96 -8.20 4.32
CA GLU A 89 -1.37 -9.46 3.91
C GLU A 89 -2.45 -10.50 3.58
N ALA A 90 -3.48 -10.62 4.42
CA ALA A 90 -4.61 -11.51 4.18
C ALA A 90 -5.33 -11.17 2.85
N ALA A 91 -5.62 -9.90 2.60
CA ALA A 91 -6.25 -9.47 1.35
C ALA A 91 -5.35 -9.76 0.13
N GLN A 92 -4.06 -9.42 0.22
CA GLN A 92 -3.11 -9.68 -0.87
C GLN A 92 -2.94 -11.18 -1.16
N VAL A 93 -2.86 -12.03 -0.12
CA VAL A 93 -2.81 -13.48 -0.28
C VAL A 93 -4.08 -14.00 -0.95
N ALA A 94 -5.26 -13.60 -0.47
CA ALA A 94 -6.54 -14.04 -1.02
C ALA A 94 -6.70 -13.68 -2.51
N ILE A 95 -6.31 -12.45 -2.89
CA ILE A 95 -6.35 -12.01 -4.30
C ILE A 95 -5.35 -12.78 -5.15
N ARG A 96 -4.09 -12.91 -4.69
CA ARG A 96 -3.07 -13.68 -5.42
C ARG A 96 -3.50 -15.13 -5.63
N ASP A 97 -4.08 -15.77 -4.62
CA ASP A 97 -4.59 -17.13 -4.75
C ASP A 97 -5.62 -17.27 -5.87
N GLN A 98 -6.52 -16.30 -6.03
CA GLN A 98 -7.47 -16.32 -7.15
C GLN A 98 -6.82 -16.05 -8.51
N MET A 99 -5.81 -15.18 -8.57
CA MET A 99 -5.06 -14.92 -9.79
C MET A 99 -4.23 -16.13 -10.22
N GLU A 100 -3.50 -16.75 -9.28
CA GLU A 100 -2.64 -17.91 -9.52
C GLU A 100 -3.42 -19.09 -10.11
N ARG A 101 -4.74 -19.22 -9.85
CA ARG A 101 -5.59 -20.24 -10.49
C ARG A 101 -5.57 -20.21 -12.03
N PHE A 102 -5.14 -19.11 -12.65
CA PHE A 102 -4.98 -19.00 -14.10
C PHE A 102 -3.59 -19.38 -14.61
N GLY A 103 -2.68 -19.76 -13.71
CA GLY A 103 -1.28 -19.96 -14.01
C GLY A 103 -0.75 -21.33 -13.59
N THR A 104 0.52 -21.51 -13.91
CA THR A 104 1.35 -22.61 -13.41
C THR A 104 2.61 -22.05 -12.81
N THR A 105 3.10 -22.73 -11.78
CA THR A 105 4.37 -22.42 -11.12
C THR A 105 5.08 -23.70 -10.75
N ARG A 106 6.35 -23.78 -11.13
CA ARG A 106 7.27 -24.84 -10.77
C ARG A 106 8.56 -24.20 -10.28
N THR A 107 8.92 -24.46 -9.04
CA THR A 107 10.14 -23.89 -8.45
C THR A 107 10.89 -24.96 -7.66
N ASN A 108 12.19 -24.78 -7.56
CA ASN A 108 13.02 -25.45 -6.56
C ASN A 108 14.07 -24.43 -6.11
N PRO A 109 13.83 -23.72 -4.99
CA PRO A 109 14.76 -22.71 -4.49
C PRO A 109 16.16 -23.25 -4.17
N LEU A 110 16.27 -24.53 -3.79
CA LEU A 110 17.55 -25.16 -3.48
C LEU A 110 18.41 -25.39 -4.74
N GLN A 111 17.78 -25.37 -5.92
CA GLN A 111 18.43 -25.54 -7.22
C GLN A 111 18.43 -24.26 -8.06
N ASP A 112 18.07 -23.12 -7.44
CA ASP A 112 17.91 -21.83 -8.12
C ASP A 112 16.99 -21.92 -9.37
N PHE A 113 15.97 -22.78 -9.30
CA PHE A 113 15.04 -23.00 -10.40
C PHE A 113 13.72 -22.28 -10.14
N TRP A 114 13.33 -21.42 -11.07
CA TRP A 114 12.04 -20.74 -11.05
C TRP A 114 11.41 -20.71 -12.44
N SER A 115 10.23 -21.30 -12.57
CA SER A 115 9.44 -21.25 -13.80
C SER A 115 7.99 -20.99 -13.45
N CYS A 116 7.43 -19.89 -13.91
CA CYS A 116 6.02 -19.59 -13.75
C CYS A 116 5.43 -19.08 -15.06
N SER A 117 4.14 -19.28 -15.23
CA SER A 117 3.42 -18.80 -16.41
C SER A 117 3.28 -17.27 -16.43
N PHE A 118 3.25 -16.63 -15.27
CA PHE A 118 3.34 -15.18 -15.06
C PHE A 118 3.66 -14.90 -13.59
N TYR A 119 4.24 -13.74 -13.30
CA TYR A 119 4.42 -13.25 -11.95
C TYR A 119 3.13 -12.57 -11.47
N CYS A 120 2.68 -12.90 -10.26
CA CYS A 120 1.47 -12.36 -9.67
C CYS A 120 1.79 -11.36 -8.55
N GLU A 121 1.11 -10.21 -8.56
CA GLU A 121 1.17 -9.23 -7.49
C GLU A 121 -0.22 -8.70 -7.17
N ALA A 122 -0.56 -8.65 -5.88
CA ALA A 122 -1.68 -7.86 -5.37
C ALA A 122 -1.09 -6.72 -4.55
N ARG A 123 -1.51 -5.48 -4.82
CA ARG A 123 -1.05 -4.31 -4.07
C ARG A 123 -2.20 -3.37 -3.80
N ILE A 124 -2.08 -2.59 -2.74
CA ILE A 124 -3.08 -1.57 -2.40
C ILE A 124 -2.78 -0.31 -3.20
N GLY A 125 -3.74 0.13 -4.01
CA GLY A 125 -3.60 1.33 -4.82
C GLY A 125 -3.79 2.61 -4.01
N GLN A 126 -3.31 3.74 -4.53
CA GLN A 126 -3.51 5.03 -3.88
C GLN A 126 -5.01 5.40 -3.76
N VAL A 127 -5.80 4.97 -4.74
CA VAL A 127 -7.25 5.20 -4.79
C VAL A 127 -7.97 4.57 -3.60
N TYR A 128 -7.55 3.38 -3.16
CA TYR A 128 -8.13 2.70 -2.00
C TYR A 128 -8.09 3.57 -0.75
N TRP A 129 -6.96 4.21 -0.47
CA TRP A 129 -6.86 5.02 0.73
C TRP A 129 -7.72 6.27 0.69
N SER A 130 -7.92 6.83 -0.50
CA SER A 130 -8.87 7.94 -0.70
C SER A 130 -10.33 7.48 -0.51
N ALA A 131 -10.66 6.23 -0.89
CA ALA A 131 -11.97 5.64 -0.66
C ALA A 131 -12.20 5.32 0.83
N LEU A 132 -11.19 4.76 1.50
CA LEU A 132 -11.21 4.48 2.94
C LEU A 132 -11.41 5.75 3.77
N ALA A 133 -10.66 6.82 3.46
CA ALA A 133 -10.80 8.12 4.12
C ALA A 133 -12.21 8.71 3.99
N LYS A 134 -12.87 8.53 2.83
CA LYS A 134 -14.26 8.95 2.63
C LYS A 134 -15.24 8.11 3.46
N ARG A 135 -15.00 6.81 3.59
CA ARG A 135 -15.86 5.88 4.35
C ARG A 135 -15.75 6.09 5.86
N ASN A 136 -14.54 6.21 6.37
CA ASN A 136 -14.27 6.33 7.80
C ASN A 136 -14.43 7.78 8.31
N GLY A 137 -14.49 8.75 7.39
CA GLY A 137 -14.30 10.16 7.70
C GLY A 137 -12.81 10.49 7.87
N LEU A 138 -12.41 11.69 7.45
CA LEU A 138 -11.02 12.12 7.58
C LEU A 138 -10.62 12.12 9.06
N LYS A 139 -9.64 11.29 9.42
CA LYS A 139 -9.03 11.35 10.74
C LYS A 139 -8.30 12.70 10.86
N ASN A 140 -8.71 13.52 11.82
CA ASN A 140 -8.17 14.86 12.09
C ASN A 140 -8.13 15.79 10.85
N PRO A 141 -9.28 16.22 10.30
CA PRO A 141 -9.30 17.02 9.07
C PRO A 141 -8.49 18.31 9.21
N VAL A 142 -7.70 18.62 8.18
CA VAL A 142 -6.97 19.88 8.05
C VAL A 142 -7.29 20.46 6.69
N ASP A 143 -7.94 21.62 6.66
CA ASP A 143 -8.26 22.31 5.41
C ASP A 143 -6.98 22.83 4.75
N ALA A 144 -6.84 22.65 3.44
CA ALA A 144 -5.66 23.08 2.69
C ALA A 144 -5.72 24.58 2.32
N ILE A 145 -5.90 25.44 3.33
CA ILE A 145 -6.06 26.90 3.17
C ILE A 145 -4.71 27.56 2.82
N VAL A 146 -3.63 27.05 3.40
CA VAL A 146 -2.26 27.55 3.20
C VAL A 146 -1.50 26.56 2.34
N SER A 147 -1.04 27.00 1.17
CA SER A 147 -0.19 26.16 0.30
C SER A 147 1.18 25.92 0.93
N LEU A 148 1.87 24.83 0.53
CA LEU A 148 3.23 24.53 1.01
C LEU A 148 4.19 25.70 0.79
N ALA A 149 4.11 26.39 -0.35
CA ALA A 149 4.94 27.56 -0.64
C ALA A 149 4.61 28.74 0.28
N ALA A 150 3.33 29.00 0.58
CA ALA A 150 2.92 30.04 1.51
C ALA A 150 3.35 29.70 2.94
N PHE A 151 3.21 28.43 3.35
CA PHE A 151 3.66 27.95 4.65
C PHE A 151 5.16 28.15 4.83
N LYS A 152 5.99 27.72 3.86
CA LYS A 152 7.45 27.91 3.88
C LYS A 152 7.89 29.37 4.02
N LYS A 153 7.08 30.32 3.53
CA LYS A 153 7.34 31.77 3.66
C LYS A 153 6.98 32.31 5.04
N ARG A 154 6.04 31.68 5.75
CA ARG A 154 5.52 32.15 7.05
C ARG A 154 6.21 31.48 8.25
N VAL A 155 6.51 30.19 8.14
CA VAL A 155 7.20 29.43 9.19
C VAL A 155 8.62 29.93 9.35
N LYS A 156 9.05 30.13 10.60
CA LYS A 156 10.38 30.67 10.92
C LYS A 156 11.01 29.97 12.13
N ALA A 157 12.30 30.17 12.30
CA ALA A 157 12.96 29.76 13.53
C ALA A 157 12.35 30.51 14.73
N GLY A 158 12.14 29.82 15.84
CA GLY A 158 11.47 30.32 17.04
C GLY A 158 9.99 29.94 17.15
N ASP A 159 9.31 29.64 16.03
CA ASP A 159 8.01 28.97 16.06
C ASP A 159 8.13 27.57 16.67
N ALA A 160 7.04 26.97 17.12
CA ALA A 160 7.02 25.61 17.64
C ALA A 160 5.98 24.72 16.94
N LEU A 161 6.27 23.42 16.90
CA LEU A 161 5.35 22.39 16.44
C LEU A 161 5.06 21.43 17.58
N LYS A 162 3.78 21.26 17.91
CA LYS A 162 3.32 20.21 18.82
C LYS A 162 2.78 19.05 18.00
N LEU A 163 3.32 17.85 18.19
CA LEU A 163 2.81 16.68 17.50
C LEU A 163 1.47 16.27 18.12
N VAL A 164 0.38 16.36 17.35
CA VAL A 164 -0.98 16.09 17.81
C VAL A 164 -1.42 14.68 17.46
N ASP A 165 -1.10 14.23 16.24
CA ASP A 165 -1.39 12.87 15.78
C ASP A 165 -0.25 12.34 14.92
N ALA A 166 -0.04 11.04 14.98
CA ALA A 166 1.01 10.34 14.27
C ALA A 166 0.64 8.85 14.13
N PRO A 167 1.33 8.09 13.24
CA PRO A 167 1.20 6.64 13.19
C PRO A 167 1.39 5.98 14.56
N ALA A 168 0.77 4.81 14.74
CA ALA A 168 0.77 4.08 16.01
C ALA A 168 2.18 3.90 16.58
N GLY A 169 2.33 4.12 17.90
CA GLY A 169 3.61 3.95 18.61
C GLY A 169 4.56 5.15 18.58
N HIS A 170 4.17 6.29 17.99
CA HIS A 170 5.05 7.46 17.94
C HIS A 170 5.22 8.13 19.32
N ARG A 171 6.35 7.86 19.97
CA ARG A 171 6.67 8.32 21.34
C ARG A 171 6.61 9.83 21.60
N ALA A 172 6.65 10.67 20.56
CA ALA A 172 6.66 12.12 20.71
C ALA A 172 5.27 12.77 20.58
N ILE A 173 4.19 11.99 20.49
CA ILE A 173 2.82 12.54 20.50
C ILE A 173 2.64 13.39 21.78
N GLY A 174 2.03 14.56 21.62
CA GLY A 174 1.85 15.56 22.68
C GLY A 174 3.08 16.44 22.94
N THR A 175 4.25 16.11 22.38
CA THR A 175 5.48 16.89 22.60
C THR A 175 5.50 18.12 21.71
N THR A 176 5.81 19.27 22.31
CA THR A 176 6.09 20.53 21.60
C THR A 176 7.59 20.68 21.40
N ARG A 177 8.01 21.01 20.17
CA ARG A 177 9.42 21.28 19.85
C ARG A 177 9.57 22.58 19.09
N THR A 178 10.57 23.35 19.45
CA THR A 178 10.89 24.61 18.79
C THR A 178 11.59 24.35 17.45
N ILE A 179 11.23 25.12 16.44
CA ILE A 179 11.91 25.16 15.14
C ILE A 179 13.19 25.97 15.31
N THR A 180 14.33 25.32 15.12
CA THR A 180 15.65 25.95 15.21
C THR A 180 16.13 26.49 13.86
N LYS A 181 15.70 25.86 12.76
CA LYS A 181 16.04 26.28 11.40
C LYS A 181 14.98 25.84 10.39
N VAL A 182 14.73 26.68 9.39
CA VAL A 182 13.89 26.37 8.23
C VAL A 182 14.80 26.30 7.00
N ARG A 183 14.71 25.24 6.20
CA ARG A 183 15.41 25.10 4.92
C ARG A 183 14.41 24.92 3.79
N SER A 184 14.89 24.89 2.55
CA SER A 184 14.04 24.67 1.38
C SER A 184 13.35 23.29 1.40
N GLY A 185 14.05 22.27 1.91
CA GLY A 185 13.60 20.87 1.94
C GLY A 185 13.11 20.36 3.28
N ASP A 186 13.42 21.03 4.40
CA ASP A 186 13.11 20.53 5.74
C ASP A 186 12.94 21.64 6.80
N LEU A 187 12.46 21.23 7.97
CA LEU A 187 12.49 21.96 9.25
C LEU A 187 13.40 21.21 10.22
N ILE A 188 14.24 21.94 10.96
CA ILE A 188 15.03 21.39 12.06
C ILE A 188 14.36 21.75 13.38
N LEU A 189 13.96 20.73 14.12
CA LEU A 189 13.43 20.84 15.47
C LEU A 189 14.55 20.72 16.51
N GLU A 190 14.27 21.24 17.70
CA GLU A 190 15.05 20.98 18.90
C GLU A 190 15.32 19.48 19.09
N GLY A 191 16.53 19.15 19.57
CA GLY A 191 16.98 17.76 19.72
C GLY A 191 17.52 17.12 18.42
N LYS A 192 17.93 17.92 17.43
CA LYS A 192 18.47 17.46 16.13
C LYS A 192 17.51 16.57 15.32
N SER A 193 16.21 16.70 15.56
CA SER A 193 15.17 16.04 14.77
C SER A 193 14.86 16.88 13.54
N TYR A 194 14.62 16.25 12.39
CA TYR A 194 14.26 16.95 11.15
C TYR A 194 12.90 16.50 10.63
N LEU A 195 12.20 17.40 9.94
CA LEU A 195 10.92 17.18 9.28
C LEU A 195 11.06 17.56 7.80
N GLY A 196 11.06 16.56 6.91
CA GLY A 196 11.09 16.81 5.47
C GLY A 196 9.76 17.38 4.97
N PHE A 197 9.82 18.33 4.05
CA PHE A 197 8.61 18.79 3.37
C PHE A 197 8.14 17.78 2.33
N PRO A 198 6.83 17.46 2.29
CA PRO A 198 6.29 16.54 1.31
C PRO A 198 6.14 17.21 -0.06
N ARG A 199 5.71 16.43 -1.05
CA ARG A 199 5.19 16.99 -2.32
C ARG A 199 3.97 17.88 -2.02
N ALA A 200 3.73 18.88 -2.87
CA ALA A 200 2.65 19.84 -2.68
C ALA A 200 1.25 19.17 -2.55
N SER A 201 1.01 18.08 -3.28
CA SER A 201 -0.24 17.30 -3.22
C SER A 201 -0.45 16.55 -1.91
N ALA A 202 0.58 16.40 -1.08
CA ALA A 202 0.56 15.70 0.20
C ALA A 202 0.77 16.65 1.40
N PHE A 203 0.53 17.95 1.19
CA PHE A 203 0.62 18.98 2.22
C PHE A 203 -0.76 19.59 2.48
N ALA A 204 -1.12 19.76 3.76
CA ALA A 204 -2.31 20.50 4.17
C ALA A 204 -1.99 21.37 5.39
N CYS A 205 -2.53 22.60 5.40
CA CYS A 205 -2.37 23.54 6.50
C CYS A 205 -3.55 24.52 6.53
N ASP A 206 -4.25 24.59 7.66
CA ASP A 206 -5.40 25.48 7.87
C ASP A 206 -5.00 26.81 8.53
N GLY A 207 -3.70 27.01 8.76
CA GLY A 207 -3.14 28.17 9.47
C GLY A 207 -2.85 27.90 10.95
N LYS A 208 -3.37 26.81 11.52
CA LYS A 208 -3.07 26.34 12.87
C LYS A 208 -2.52 24.92 12.87
N PHE A 209 -3.20 23.98 12.23
CA PHE A 209 -2.76 22.61 12.07
C PHE A 209 -2.02 22.43 10.76
N VAL A 210 -0.96 21.64 10.79
CA VAL A 210 -0.07 21.37 9.65
C VAL A 210 0.10 19.86 9.53
N ARG A 211 -0.26 19.32 8.37
CA ARG A 211 -0.03 17.92 8.03
C ARG A 211 1.23 17.80 7.19
N ILE A 212 2.22 17.11 7.75
CA ILE A 212 3.51 16.85 7.10
C ILE A 212 3.63 15.34 6.90
N SER A 213 3.72 14.91 5.64
CA SER A 213 3.88 13.49 5.34
C SER A 213 5.31 13.03 5.63
N ILE A 214 5.44 12.23 6.69
CA ILE A 214 6.56 11.27 6.88
C ILE A 214 6.03 9.81 6.76
N GLY A 215 4.72 9.63 6.59
CA GLY A 215 4.10 8.33 6.37
C GLY A 215 4.20 7.87 4.92
N SER A 216 3.85 6.60 4.69
CA SER A 216 3.73 6.03 3.34
C SER A 216 2.82 6.90 2.46
N GLU A 217 3.21 7.14 1.20
CA GLU A 217 2.31 7.78 0.21
C GLU A 217 1.05 6.95 -0.06
N TYR A 218 1.11 5.66 0.32
CA TYR A 218 0.02 4.70 0.31
C TYR A 218 -0.74 4.69 1.65
N GLU A 219 -0.70 5.72 2.49
CA GLU A 219 -1.59 5.83 3.66
C GLU A 219 -1.77 7.32 4.02
N PRO A 220 -2.52 8.09 3.20
CA PRO A 220 -2.73 9.53 3.36
C PRO A 220 -3.21 9.96 4.76
N ASP A 221 -3.91 9.09 5.48
CA ASP A 221 -4.39 9.39 6.84
C ASP A 221 -3.33 9.13 7.92
N ALA A 222 -2.24 8.42 7.62
CA ALA A 222 -1.13 8.12 8.54
C ALA A 222 0.02 9.14 8.43
N HIS A 223 -0.32 10.41 8.27
CA HIS A 223 0.65 11.51 8.24
C HIS A 223 0.82 12.16 9.62
N LEU A 224 1.96 12.82 9.82
CA LEU A 224 2.19 13.54 11.06
C LEU A 224 1.34 14.82 11.05
N LEU A 225 0.55 15.00 12.10
CA LEU A 225 -0.23 16.19 12.32
C LEU A 225 0.40 17.02 13.43
N TYR A 226 0.74 18.25 13.11
CA TYR A 226 1.28 19.21 14.06
C TYR A 226 0.31 20.36 14.30
N GLU A 227 0.23 20.82 15.54
CA GLU A 227 -0.25 22.17 15.85
C GLU A 227 0.94 23.13 15.73
N TRP A 228 0.83 24.12 14.85
CA TRP A 228 1.81 25.17 14.65
C TRP A 228 1.54 26.34 15.58
N ILE A 229 2.50 26.58 16.47
CA ILE A 229 2.47 27.63 17.48
C ILE A 229 3.40 28.72 16.97
N VAL A 230 2.81 29.77 16.41
CA VAL A 230 3.54 30.94 15.93
C VAL A 230 4.09 31.70 17.13
N GLN A 231 5.38 32.00 17.11
CA GLN A 231 5.95 32.87 18.12
C GLN A 231 5.40 34.29 17.92
N LYS A 232 4.61 34.78 18.88
CA LYS A 232 4.19 36.18 18.92
C LYS A 232 5.44 37.04 19.02
N ALA A 233 5.55 38.03 18.14
CA ALA A 233 6.55 39.07 18.30
C ALA A 233 6.30 39.75 19.66
N ALA A 234 7.32 39.74 20.52
CA ALA A 234 7.36 40.58 21.71
C ALA A 234 7.48 42.06 21.30
#